data_AF-A0A954P9D3-F1
#
_entry.id   AF-A0A954P9D3-F1
#
_cell.length_a   1.000
_cell.length_b   1.000
_cell.length_c   1.000
_cell.angle_alpha   90.00
_cell.angle_beta   90.00
_cell.angle_gamma   90.00
#
_symmetry.space_group_name_H-M   'P 1'
#
loop_
_entity.id
_entity.type
_entity.pdbx_description
1 polymer ?
#
loop_
_entity_poly.entity_id
_entity_poly.type
_entity_poly.pdbx_seq_one_letter_code
_entity_poly.pdbx_strand_id
1 'polypeptide(L)'
;MMKNANWLLLVVCFFAVGCGPPAPAPLTDESDTAIEAQKAVAGVGKRGQSLNNETGVGKIIAGPAKTLLNFEQKAVLEFQIPQALQLYKATNGYFPKTHEEFMKQIVEANRLKLPELPEGAVYQFDPEKGELWVYPESEVPQE
;
A
#
# COMPACT_ATOMS: atom_id res chain seq x y z
N MET A 1 5.24 -27.50 62.22
CA MET A 1 4.50 -26.45 62.95
C MET A 1 4.97 -25.09 62.44
N MET A 2 4.04 -24.29 61.93
CA MET A 2 4.25 -22.94 61.38
C MET A 2 4.93 -22.00 62.37
N LYS A 3 5.84 -21.15 61.89
CA LYS A 3 6.27 -19.93 62.58
C LYS A 3 6.38 -18.73 61.63
N ASN A 4 5.33 -17.92 61.68
CA ASN A 4 5.30 -16.45 61.65
C ASN A 4 6.62 -15.69 61.86
N ALA A 5 6.81 -14.57 61.13
CA ALA A 5 7.11 -13.25 61.71
C ALA A 5 7.23 -12.15 60.64
N ASN A 6 6.49 -11.07 60.89
CA ASN A 6 6.50 -9.77 60.23
C ASN A 6 7.62 -8.91 60.83
N TRP A 7 8.48 -8.26 60.02
CA TRP A 7 9.39 -7.21 60.50
C TRP A 7 9.59 -6.10 59.44
N LEU A 8 9.04 -4.93 59.76
CA LEU A 8 9.37 -3.60 59.25
C LEU A 8 10.88 -3.27 59.34
N LEU A 9 11.52 -2.83 58.25
CA LEU A 9 12.53 -1.75 58.30
C LEU A 9 12.93 -1.25 56.90
N LEU A 10 12.23 -0.20 56.47
CA LEU A 10 12.75 1.09 56.01
C LEU A 10 14.24 1.13 55.60
N VAL A 11 14.51 1.20 54.29
CA VAL A 11 15.66 1.94 53.74
C VAL A 11 15.16 2.79 52.57
N VAL A 12 15.13 4.10 52.81
CA VAL A 12 15.03 5.14 51.79
C VAL A 12 16.39 5.26 51.12
N CYS A 13 16.46 5.00 49.82
CA CYS A 13 17.50 5.56 48.95
C CYS A 13 16.83 6.14 47.71
N PHE A 14 16.72 7.45 47.77
CA PHE A 14 16.56 8.42 46.70
C PHE A 14 17.34 7.99 45.44
N PHE A 15 16.65 7.62 44.37
CA PHE A 15 17.16 7.79 43.02
C PHE A 15 16.11 8.53 42.20
N ALA A 16 16.48 9.76 41.87
CA ALA A 16 15.75 10.61 40.96
C ALA A 16 15.62 9.91 39.60
N VAL A 17 14.41 9.47 39.25
CA VAL A 17 14.05 9.25 37.85
C VAL A 17 13.24 10.48 37.45
N GLY A 18 13.93 11.40 36.78
CA GLY A 18 13.34 12.60 36.22
C GLY A 18 12.17 12.26 35.32
N CYS A 19 11.10 13.02 35.50
CA CYS A 19 10.01 13.16 34.54
C CYS A 19 10.60 13.82 33.29
N GLY A 20 10.87 13.02 32.26
CA GLY A 20 11.11 13.50 30.90
C GLY A 20 9.99 12.95 30.02
N PRO A 21 9.12 13.80 29.42
CA PRO A 21 8.25 13.31 28.36
C PRO A 21 9.15 12.77 27.23
N PRO A 22 8.91 11.57 26.69
CA PRO A 22 9.58 11.17 25.46
C PRO A 22 9.20 12.20 24.41
N ALA A 23 10.20 12.93 23.91
CA ALA A 23 10.02 13.80 22.76
C ALA A 23 9.37 12.97 21.65
N PRO A 24 8.26 13.41 21.05
CA PRO A 24 7.80 12.79 19.82
C PRO A 24 8.93 12.96 18.80
N ALA A 25 9.43 11.84 18.29
CA ALA A 25 10.32 11.86 17.14
C ALA A 25 9.68 12.74 16.06
N PRO A 26 10.45 13.61 15.38
CA PRO A 26 9.90 14.42 14.31
C PRO A 26 9.28 13.45 13.29
N LEU A 27 7.98 13.61 13.06
CA LEU A 27 7.34 13.08 11.86
C LEU A 27 7.99 13.84 10.71
N THR A 28 9.06 13.27 10.15
CA THR A 28 9.50 13.64 8.82
C THR A 28 8.42 13.11 7.89
N ASP A 29 7.39 13.93 7.68
CA ASP A 29 6.56 13.86 6.48
C ASP A 29 7.48 14.17 5.28
N GLU A 30 8.24 13.16 4.84
CA GLU A 30 8.89 13.16 3.54
C GLU A 30 7.86 12.70 2.51
N SER A 31 6.83 13.53 2.29
CA SER A 31 5.99 13.44 1.10
C SER A 31 6.68 14.20 -0.02
N ASP A 32 7.82 13.68 -0.47
CA ASP A 32 8.44 14.11 -1.71
C ASP A 32 8.53 12.90 -2.65
N THR A 33 7.53 12.81 -3.53
CA THR A 33 7.54 12.15 -4.86
C THR A 33 8.41 10.90 -5.11
N ALA A 34 8.72 10.10 -4.10
CA ALA A 34 9.38 8.81 -4.25
C ALA A 34 8.31 7.77 -4.58
N ILE A 35 8.25 7.37 -5.85
CA ILE A 35 7.47 6.21 -6.27
C ILE A 35 8.17 4.99 -5.68
N GLU A 36 7.72 4.53 -4.52
CA GLU A 36 8.21 3.30 -3.90
C GLU A 36 7.56 2.08 -4.54
N ALA A 37 8.28 0.96 -4.55
CA ALA A 37 7.73 -0.32 -5.01
C ALA A 37 6.57 -0.75 -4.10
N GLN A 38 5.35 -0.74 -4.62
CA GLN A 38 4.15 -1.05 -3.85
C GLN A 38 3.15 -1.87 -4.65
N LYS A 39 2.30 -2.64 -3.93
CA LYS A 39 1.20 -3.36 -4.55
C LYS A 39 0.24 -2.37 -5.25
N ALA A 40 -0.24 -2.74 -6.42
CA ALA A 40 -1.20 -1.93 -7.17
C ALA A 40 -2.57 -1.96 -6.45
N VAL A 41 -2.88 -0.89 -5.73
CA VAL A 41 -4.15 -0.66 -5.00
C VAL A 41 -4.76 0.68 -5.38
N ALA A 42 -5.99 0.99 -4.98
CA ALA A 42 -6.57 2.31 -5.29
C ALA A 42 -5.72 3.46 -4.73
N GLY A 43 -5.51 4.47 -5.57
CA GLY A 43 -4.70 5.66 -5.26
C GLY A 43 -3.33 5.68 -5.94
N VAL A 44 -2.90 4.59 -6.59
CA VAL A 44 -1.60 4.53 -7.31
C VAL A 44 -1.60 5.30 -8.64
N GLY A 45 -2.77 5.62 -9.20
CA GLY A 45 -2.87 6.33 -10.47
C GLY A 45 -2.68 7.85 -10.36
N LYS A 46 -2.22 8.49 -11.45
CA LYS A 46 -2.04 9.96 -11.61
C LYS A 46 -3.20 10.75 -11.04
N ARG A 47 -4.42 10.36 -11.44
CA ARG A 47 -5.67 11.04 -11.06
C ARG A 47 -6.03 10.86 -9.57
N GLY A 48 -5.59 9.76 -8.94
CA GLY A 48 -5.79 9.56 -7.50
C GLY A 48 -4.84 10.45 -6.69
N GLN A 49 -3.56 10.49 -7.09
CA GLN A 49 -2.53 11.29 -6.42
C GLN A 49 -2.75 12.80 -6.60
N SER A 50 -3.11 13.26 -7.80
CA SER A 50 -3.35 14.69 -8.05
C SER A 50 -4.45 15.28 -7.17
N LEU A 51 -5.48 14.49 -6.84
CA LEU A 51 -6.58 14.88 -5.97
C LEU A 51 -6.27 14.73 -4.47
N ASN A 52 -5.11 14.15 -4.10
CA ASN A 52 -4.61 14.13 -2.71
C ASN A 52 -3.96 15.45 -2.31
N ASN A 53 -3.41 16.19 -3.27
CA ASN A 53 -2.65 17.42 -3.02
C ASN A 53 -3.54 18.69 -2.96
N GLU A 54 -4.86 18.56 -3.18
CA GLU A 54 -5.80 19.67 -3.07
C GLU A 54 -6.12 20.01 -1.60
N THR A 55 -5.84 21.26 -1.22
CA THR A 55 -6.14 21.83 0.10
C THR A 55 -7.32 22.82 0.04
N GLY A 56 -8.02 23.00 1.16
CA GLY A 56 -9.10 24.00 1.27
C GLY A 56 -10.36 23.67 0.45
N VAL A 57 -10.88 24.67 -0.26
CA VAL A 57 -12.17 24.60 -1.00
C VAL A 57 -12.13 23.55 -2.12
N GLY A 58 -10.96 23.33 -2.74
CA GLY A 58 -10.78 22.31 -3.79
C GLY A 58 -11.15 20.89 -3.33
N LYS A 59 -10.79 20.52 -2.10
CA LYS A 59 -11.12 19.21 -1.51
C LYS A 59 -12.63 18.98 -1.36
N ILE A 60 -13.40 20.03 -1.06
CA ILE A 60 -14.86 19.91 -0.86
C ILE A 60 -15.57 19.73 -2.19
N ILE A 61 -15.10 20.41 -3.24
CA ILE A 61 -15.69 20.33 -4.58
C ILE A 61 -15.27 19.01 -5.27
N ALA A 62 -14.00 18.64 -5.18
CA ALA A 62 -13.44 17.45 -5.82
C ALA A 62 -13.71 16.15 -5.05
N GLY A 63 -14.15 16.23 -3.79
CA GLY A 63 -14.38 15.08 -2.91
C GLY A 63 -15.21 13.95 -3.55
N PRO A 64 -16.42 14.22 -4.08
CA PRO A 64 -17.24 13.18 -4.72
C PRO A 64 -16.56 12.52 -5.93
N ALA A 65 -15.90 13.32 -6.78
CA ALA A 65 -15.19 12.80 -7.95
C ALA A 65 -14.02 11.90 -7.55
N LYS A 66 -13.26 12.29 -6.51
CA LYS A 66 -12.16 11.51 -5.96
C LYS A 66 -12.62 10.16 -5.42
N THR A 67 -13.73 10.12 -4.70
CA THR A 67 -14.28 8.86 -4.17
C THR A 67 -14.66 7.90 -5.29
N LEU A 68 -15.28 8.40 -6.38
CA LEU A 68 -15.61 7.60 -7.55
C LEU A 68 -14.36 7.06 -8.23
N LEU A 69 -13.37 7.90 -8.50
CA LEU A 69 -12.12 7.48 -9.13
C LEU A 69 -11.36 6.44 -8.29
N ASN A 70 -11.28 6.65 -6.98
CA ASN A 70 -10.66 5.68 -6.08
C ASN A 70 -11.43 4.36 -6.09
N PHE A 71 -12.77 4.41 -6.13
CA PHE A 71 -13.61 3.21 -6.22
C PHE A 71 -13.38 2.46 -7.53
N GLU A 72 -13.31 3.15 -8.67
CA GLU A 72 -13.01 2.53 -9.98
C GLU A 72 -11.64 1.83 -9.97
N GLN A 73 -10.61 2.49 -9.42
CA GLN A 73 -9.28 1.88 -9.30
C GLN A 73 -9.32 0.64 -8.40
N LYS A 74 -10.04 0.71 -7.27
CA LYS A 74 -10.25 -0.42 -6.36
C LYS A 74 -10.96 -1.57 -7.07
N ALA A 75 -12.04 -1.28 -7.79
CA ALA A 75 -12.83 -2.24 -8.54
C ALA A 75 -11.96 -3.02 -9.54
N VAL A 76 -11.05 -2.33 -10.24
CA VAL A 76 -10.15 -2.99 -11.19
C VAL A 76 -9.06 -3.78 -10.47
N LEU A 77 -8.29 -3.13 -9.60
CA LEU A 77 -7.05 -3.68 -9.05
C LEU A 77 -7.28 -4.73 -7.97
N GLU A 78 -8.28 -4.54 -7.10
CA GLU A 78 -8.52 -5.41 -5.94
C GLU A 78 -9.60 -6.47 -6.19
N PHE A 79 -10.43 -6.32 -7.24
CA PHE A 79 -11.52 -7.27 -7.53
C PHE A 79 -11.39 -7.93 -8.91
N GLN A 80 -11.36 -7.13 -9.99
CA GLN A 80 -11.37 -7.68 -11.35
C GLN A 80 -10.09 -8.45 -11.69
N ILE A 81 -8.91 -7.93 -11.32
CA ILE A 81 -7.63 -8.62 -11.57
C ILE A 81 -7.57 -9.97 -10.84
N PRO A 82 -7.80 -10.06 -9.51
CA PRO A 82 -7.82 -11.35 -8.82
C PRO A 82 -8.83 -12.34 -9.39
N GLN A 83 -10.02 -11.87 -9.77
CA GLN A 83 -11.04 -12.72 -10.38
C GLN A 83 -10.60 -13.25 -11.75
N ALA A 84 -10.02 -12.40 -12.59
CA ALA A 84 -9.50 -12.80 -13.90
C ALA A 84 -8.32 -13.78 -13.78
N LEU A 85 -7.43 -13.57 -12.81
CA LEU A 85 -6.34 -14.51 -12.50
C LEU A 85 -6.86 -15.88 -12.04
N GLN A 86 -7.89 -15.90 -11.18
CA GLN A 86 -8.52 -17.16 -10.76
C GLN A 86 -9.16 -17.88 -11.93
N LEU A 87 -9.85 -17.16 -12.82
CA LEU A 87 -10.45 -17.75 -14.02
C LEU A 87 -9.38 -18.29 -14.99
N TYR A 88 -8.29 -17.54 -15.18
CA TYR A 88 -7.15 -17.97 -15.98
C TYR A 88 -6.52 -19.24 -15.43
N LYS A 89 -6.26 -19.29 -14.12
CA LYS A 89 -5.74 -20.47 -13.45
C LYS A 89 -6.69 -21.65 -13.52
N ALA A 90 -8.00 -21.44 -13.39
CA ALA A 90 -8.99 -22.50 -13.51
C ALA A 90 -9.02 -23.09 -14.93
N THR A 91 -8.77 -22.25 -15.95
CA THR A 91 -8.83 -22.66 -17.36
C THR A 91 -7.51 -23.30 -17.83
N ASN A 92 -6.36 -22.75 -17.43
CA ASN A 92 -5.03 -23.16 -17.91
C ASN A 92 -4.25 -24.03 -16.90
N GLY A 93 -4.66 -24.06 -15.63
CA GLY A 93 -4.00 -24.82 -14.56
C GLY A 93 -2.84 -24.08 -13.87
N TYR A 94 -2.45 -22.89 -14.34
CA TYR A 94 -1.35 -22.09 -13.78
C TYR A 94 -1.68 -20.58 -13.82
N PHE A 95 -1.01 -19.79 -12.97
CA PHE A 95 -1.05 -18.33 -13.07
C PHE A 95 -0.10 -17.84 -14.17
N PRO A 96 -0.33 -16.66 -14.80
CA PRO A 96 0.62 -16.10 -15.76
C PRO A 96 2.05 -16.12 -15.22
N LYS A 97 3.01 -16.42 -16.07
CA LYS A 97 4.42 -16.56 -15.66
C LYS A 97 5.24 -15.30 -15.87
N THR A 98 4.79 -14.45 -16.78
CA THR A 98 5.46 -13.21 -17.14
C THR A 98 4.48 -12.05 -17.17
N HIS A 99 5.01 -10.84 -17.07
CA HIS A 99 4.21 -9.63 -17.20
C HIS A 99 3.55 -9.49 -18.57
N GLU A 100 4.22 -9.90 -19.66
CA GLU A 100 3.63 -9.87 -21.00
C GLU A 100 2.41 -10.81 -21.10
N GLU A 101 2.52 -12.02 -20.55
CA GLU A 101 1.41 -12.97 -20.49
C GLU A 101 0.25 -12.41 -19.65
N PHE A 102 0.56 -11.78 -18.51
CA PHE A 102 -0.45 -11.09 -17.70
C PHE A 102 -1.17 -9.99 -18.48
N MET A 103 -0.44 -9.10 -19.16
CA MET A 103 -1.04 -8.00 -19.91
C MET A 103 -1.94 -8.51 -21.05
N LYS A 104 -1.52 -9.55 -21.77
CA LYS A 104 -2.32 -10.10 -22.88
C LYS A 104 -3.51 -10.94 -22.41
N GLN A 105 -3.28 -11.87 -21.49
CA GLN A 105 -4.27 -12.88 -21.12
C GLN A 105 -5.20 -12.44 -20.00
N ILE A 106 -4.78 -11.49 -19.17
CA ILE A 106 -5.58 -10.97 -18.06
C ILE A 106 -6.14 -9.61 -18.43
N VAL A 107 -5.29 -8.65 -18.78
CA VAL A 107 -5.73 -7.27 -19.00
C VAL A 107 -6.48 -7.12 -20.33
N GLU A 108 -5.86 -7.47 -21.45
CA GLU A 108 -6.45 -7.32 -22.78
C GLU A 108 -7.64 -8.25 -23.00
N ALA A 109 -7.49 -9.54 -22.68
CA ALA A 109 -8.55 -10.54 -22.87
C ALA A 109 -9.84 -10.22 -22.07
N ASN A 110 -9.70 -9.63 -20.87
CA ASN A 110 -10.85 -9.25 -20.04
C ASN A 110 -11.22 -7.76 -20.18
N ARG A 111 -10.58 -7.03 -21.11
CA ARG A 111 -10.79 -5.60 -21.37
C ARG A 111 -10.67 -4.73 -20.10
N LEU A 112 -9.77 -5.11 -19.20
CA LEU A 112 -9.51 -4.39 -17.96
C LEU A 112 -8.84 -3.06 -18.29
N LYS A 113 -9.34 -1.98 -17.69
CA LYS A 113 -8.74 -0.65 -17.82
C LYS A 113 -7.85 -0.38 -16.63
N LEU A 114 -6.56 -0.60 -16.79
CA LEU A 114 -5.59 -0.25 -15.76
C LEU A 114 -5.54 1.29 -15.61
N PRO A 115 -5.53 1.80 -14.37
CA PRO A 115 -5.35 3.23 -14.13
C PRO A 115 -3.98 3.72 -14.64
N GLU A 116 -3.94 4.91 -15.22
CA GLU A 116 -2.69 5.54 -15.63
C GLU A 116 -1.84 5.88 -14.40
N LEU A 117 -0.60 5.39 -14.38
CA LEU A 117 0.38 5.64 -13.31
C LEU A 117 1.09 6.99 -13.48
N PRO A 118 1.61 7.59 -12.38
CA PRO A 118 2.45 8.79 -12.43
C PRO A 118 3.68 8.62 -13.32
N GLU A 119 4.28 9.74 -13.73
CA GLU A 119 5.50 9.67 -14.56
C GLU A 119 6.62 8.99 -13.78
N GLY A 120 7.37 8.11 -14.45
CA GLY A 120 8.40 7.29 -13.81
C GLY A 120 7.86 6.13 -12.97
N ALA A 121 6.59 5.75 -13.09
CA ALA A 121 6.02 4.53 -12.50
C ALA A 121 5.56 3.56 -13.58
N VAL A 122 5.78 2.27 -13.36
CA VAL A 122 5.34 1.20 -14.26
C VAL A 122 4.67 0.06 -13.50
N TYR A 123 3.78 -0.65 -14.19
CA TYR A 123 3.22 -1.89 -13.68
C TYR A 123 4.17 -3.05 -13.96
N GLN A 124 4.36 -3.92 -12.97
CA GLN A 124 5.06 -5.18 -13.13
C GLN A 124 4.26 -6.27 -12.44
N PHE A 125 4.08 -7.41 -13.11
CA PHE A 125 3.40 -8.55 -12.51
C PHE A 125 4.42 -9.40 -11.75
N ASP A 126 4.07 -9.81 -10.52
CA ASP A 126 4.86 -10.73 -9.71
C ASP A 126 4.19 -12.12 -9.79
N PRO A 127 4.78 -13.09 -10.54
CA PRO A 127 4.22 -14.42 -10.72
C PRO A 127 4.31 -15.29 -9.46
N GLU A 128 5.27 -15.01 -8.56
CA GLU A 128 5.40 -15.76 -7.30
C GLU A 128 4.28 -15.41 -6.34
N LYS A 129 3.93 -14.12 -6.26
CA LYS A 129 2.82 -13.63 -5.44
C LYS A 129 1.47 -13.72 -6.14
N GLY A 130 1.45 -13.74 -7.47
CA GLY A 130 0.24 -13.65 -8.28
C GLY A 130 -0.43 -12.28 -8.17
N GLU A 131 0.38 -11.22 -8.07
CA GLU A 131 -0.09 -9.86 -7.78
C GLU A 131 0.50 -8.85 -8.77
N LEU A 132 -0.24 -7.77 -9.02
CA LEU A 132 0.26 -6.63 -9.78
C LEU A 132 0.90 -5.62 -8.84
N TRP A 133 2.12 -5.21 -9.16
CA TRP A 133 2.92 -4.24 -8.42
C TRP A 133 3.20 -3.02 -9.29
N VAL A 134 3.49 -1.91 -8.62
CA VAL A 134 3.93 -0.66 -9.22
C VAL A 134 5.37 -0.44 -8.77
N TYR A 135 6.27 -0.24 -9.72
CA TYR A 135 7.68 0.06 -9.48
C TYR A 135 8.02 1.43 -10.06
N PRO A 136 9.00 2.15 -9.49
CA PRO A 136 9.64 3.22 -10.23
C PRO A 136 10.32 2.64 -11.47
N GLU A 137 10.24 3.35 -12.59
CA GLU A 137 10.78 2.93 -13.89
C GLU A 137 12.29 2.62 -13.82
N SER A 138 13.01 3.25 -12.89
CA SER A 138 14.43 3.01 -12.64
C SER A 138 14.75 1.69 -11.92
N GLU A 139 13.76 1.04 -11.28
CA GLU A 139 13.97 -0.13 -10.42
C GLU A 139 13.09 -1.33 -10.81
N VAL A 140 12.62 -1.37 -12.05
CA VAL A 140 11.81 -2.48 -12.55
C VAL A 140 12.65 -3.77 -12.48
N PRO A 141 12.20 -4.79 -11.74
CA PRO A 141 12.85 -6.09 -11.76
C PRO A 141 12.87 -6.61 -13.20
N GLN A 142 14.04 -6.91 -13.75
CA GLN A 142 14.14 -7.55 -15.05
C GLN A 142 13.73 -9.02 -14.89
N GLU A 143 12.67 -9.42 -15.62
CA GLU A 143 12.17 -10.81 -15.69
C GLU A 143 13.11 -11.74 -16.49
#